data_AF-A0A314Z0E8-F1
#
_entry.id   AF-A0A314Z0E8-F1
#
_cell.length_a   1.000
_cell.length_b   1.000
_cell.length_c   1.000
_cell.angle_alpha   90.00
_cell.angle_beta   90.00
_cell.angle_gamma   90.00
#
_symmetry.space_group_name_H-M   'P 1'
#
loop_
_entity.id
_entity.type
_entity.pdbx_description
1 polymer ?
#
loop_
_entity_poly.entity_id
_entity_poly.type
_entity_poly.pdbx_seq_one_letter_code
_entity_poly.pdbx_strand_id
1 'polypeptide(L)' 'MSREEVAQICFAALESPYASGKTFEVKSVVPFSEPFTVDPQNPPSEKNYNVYFKTLKDGITGKEILESV' A
#
# COMPACT_ATOMS: atom_id res chain seq x y z
N MET A 1 7.54 -2.86 1.03
CA MET A 1 6.68 -2.32 2.08
C MET A 1 6.98 -3.04 3.38
N SER A 2 7.20 -2.31 4.47
CA SER A 2 7.43 -2.82 5.82
C SER A 2 6.12 -3.10 6.55
N ARG A 3 6.19 -3.79 7.71
CA ARG A 3 5.01 -3.99 8.58
C ARG A 3 4.44 -2.66 9.09
N GLU A 4 5.30 -1.69 9.37
CA GLU A 4 4.90 -0.34 9.79
C GLU A 4 4.17 0.38 8.66
N GLU A 5 4.67 0.33 7.43
CA GLU A 5 3.99 0.93 6.28
C GLU A 5 2.60 0.32 6.04
N VAL A 6 2.44 -0.99 6.32
CA VAL A 6 1.14 -1.66 6.26
C VAL A 6 0.18 -1.14 7.34
N ALA A 7 0.66 -0.98 8.56
CA ALA A 7 -0.15 -0.39 9.63
C ALA A 7 -0.58 1.04 9.28
N GLN A 8 0.34 1.86 8.75
CA GLN A 8 0.08 3.24 8.35
C GLN A 8 -0.94 3.36 7.22
N ILE A 9 -0.85 2.54 6.17
CA ILE A 9 -1.85 2.58 5.09
C ILE A 9 -3.22 2.08 5.57
N CYS A 10 -3.25 1.07 6.45
CA CYS A 10 -4.50 0.62 7.07
C CYS A 10 -5.13 1.72 7.92
N PHE A 11 -4.34 2.43 8.72
CA PHE A 11 -4.82 3.56 9.51
C PHE A 11 -5.35 4.70 8.63
N ALA A 12 -4.59 5.09 7.60
CA ALA A 12 -5.01 6.13 6.66
C ALA A 12 -6.29 5.76 5.90
N ALA A 13 -6.49 4.47 5.60
CA ALA A 13 -7.72 3.99 4.95
C ALA A 13 -8.96 4.15 5.85
N LEU A 14 -8.81 4.03 7.17
CA LEU A 14 -9.92 4.24 8.12
C LEU A 14 -10.35 5.71 8.18
N GLU A 15 -9.41 6.65 8.01
CA GLU A 15 -9.68 8.09 8.08
C GLU A 15 -10.10 8.70 6.72
N SER A 16 -9.84 8.00 5.61
CA SER A 16 -10.05 8.54 4.27
C SER A 16 -11.36 8.05 3.63
N PRO A 17 -12.28 8.96 3.24
CA PRO A 17 -13.46 8.56 2.49
C PRO A 17 -13.11 8.01 1.09
N TYR A 18 -11.94 8.35 0.55
CA TYR A 18 -11.48 7.88 -0.77
C TYR A 18 -11.03 6.42 -0.76
N ALA A 19 -10.79 5.84 0.41
CA ALA A 19 -10.44 4.42 0.55
C ALA A 19 -11.67 3.50 0.52
N SER A 20 -12.88 4.04 0.71
CA SER A 20 -14.11 3.25 0.71
C SER A 20 -14.35 2.59 -0.64
N GLY A 21 -14.61 1.27 -0.65
CA GLY A 21 -14.84 0.50 -1.87
C GLY A 21 -13.60 0.32 -2.78
N LYS A 22 -12.43 0.76 -2.33
CA LYS A 22 -11.15 0.54 -3.03
C LYS A 22 -10.51 -0.75 -2.54
N THR A 23 -9.73 -1.38 -3.41
CA THR A 23 -8.75 -2.38 -2.99
C THR A 23 -7.36 -2.02 -3.51
N PHE A 24 -6.35 -2.56 -2.85
CA PHE A 24 -4.95 -2.39 -3.22
C PHE A 24 -4.16 -3.62 -2.74
N GLU A 25 -3.07 -3.92 -3.44
CA GLU A 25 -2.17 -5.00 -3.07
C GLU A 25 -0.94 -4.45 -2.35
N VAL A 26 -0.57 -5.11 -1.27
CA VAL A 26 0.65 -4.84 -0.52
C VAL A 26 1.69 -5.91 -0.86
N LYS A 27 2.83 -5.49 -1.38
CA LYS A 27 3.98 -6.37 -1.60
C LYS A 27 5.06 -6.13 -0.55
N SER A 28 5.41 -7.17 0.20
CA SER A 28 6.63 -7.17 1.01
C SER A 28 7.85 -7.24 0.09
N VAL A 29 8.83 -6.37 0.34
CA VAL A 29 10.14 -6.42 -0.36
C VAL A 29 11.20 -7.13 0.49
N VAL A 30 10.87 -7.46 1.73
CA VAL A 30 11.73 -8.21 2.65
C VAL A 30 11.24 -9.65 2.72
N PRO A 31 12.12 -10.65 2.52
CA PRO A 31 11.79 -12.05 2.69
C PRO A 31 11.22 -12.34 4.07
N PHE A 32 10.34 -13.33 4.16
CA PHE A 32 9.72 -13.71 5.44
C PHE A 32 10.76 -14.14 6.49
N SER A 33 11.88 -14.70 6.04
CA SER A 33 12.98 -15.17 6.88
C SER A 33 13.81 -14.04 7.52
N GLU A 34 13.64 -12.79 7.09
CA GLU A 34 14.47 -11.67 7.52
C GLU A 34 13.65 -10.62 8.29
N PRO A 35 14.17 -10.08 9.41
CA PRO A 35 13.54 -8.96 10.07
C PRO A 35 13.64 -7.71 9.18
N PHE A 36 12.56 -6.93 9.13
CA PHE A 36 12.59 -5.63 8.47
C PHE A 36 13.41 -4.66 9.31
N THR A 37 14.47 -4.07 8.74
CA THR A 37 15.28 -3.01 9.37
C THR A 37 15.24 -1.76 8.51
N VAL A 38 15.07 -0.59 9.13
CA VAL A 38 15.18 0.70 8.44
C VAL A 38 16.65 1.03 8.24
N ASP A 39 17.07 1.23 6.99
CA ASP A 39 18.41 1.72 6.67
C ASP A 39 18.49 3.23 6.99
N PRO A 40 19.35 3.68 7.93
CA PRO A 40 19.48 5.09 8.26
C PRO A 40 19.98 5.97 7.09
N GLN A 41 20.67 5.38 6.11
CA GLN A 41 21.20 6.08 4.94
C GLN A 41 20.15 6.19 3.81
N ASN A 42 19.11 5.36 3.84
CA ASN A 42 18.02 5.39 2.87
C ASN A 42 16.67 5.12 3.55
N PRO A 43 16.18 6.07 4.36
CA PRO A 43 14.90 5.89 5.04
C PRO A 43 13.75 5.82 4.03
N PRO A 44 12.65 5.13 4.37
CA PRO A 44 11.44 5.14 3.57
C PRO A 44 10.95 6.57 3.35
N SER A 45 10.60 6.92 2.12
CA SER A 45 9.99 8.22 1.82
C SER A 45 8.60 8.31 2.45
N GLU A 46 8.24 9.52 2.89
CA GLU A 46 6.89 9.78 3.39
C GLU A 46 5.85 9.58 2.28
N LYS A 47 4.76 8.88 2.60
CA LYS A 47 3.67 8.57 1.65
C LYS A 47 2.38 9.26 2.07
N ASN A 48 1.81 10.03 1.16
CA ASN A 48 0.45 10.55 1.33
C ASN A 48 -0.57 9.52 0.81
N TYR A 49 -1.03 8.64 1.70
CA TYR A 49 -1.98 7.59 1.34
C TYR A 49 -3.33 8.13 0.86
N ASN A 50 -3.74 9.31 1.32
CA ASN A 50 -4.98 9.94 0.88
C ASN A 50 -4.95 10.30 -0.62
N VAL A 51 -3.80 10.79 -1.11
CA VAL A 51 -3.58 11.01 -2.55
C VAL A 51 -3.52 9.67 -3.29
N TYR A 52 -2.86 8.67 -2.72
CA TYR A 52 -2.79 7.33 -3.30
C TYR A 52 -4.18 6.70 -3.49
N PHE A 53 -5.09 6.78 -2.51
CA PHE A 53 -6.44 6.21 -2.63
C PHE A 53 -7.24 6.82 -3.79
N LYS A 54 -7.03 8.11 -4.10
CA LYS A 54 -7.67 8.77 -5.24
C LYS A 54 -7.21 8.22 -6.60
N THR A 55 -6.05 7.58 -6.66
CA THR A 55 -5.53 6.94 -7.88
C THR A 55 -6.07 5.53 -8.09
N LEU A 56 -6.71 4.93 -7.07
CA LEU A 56 -7.25 3.58 -7.14
C LEU A 56 -8.59 3.57 -7.87
N LYS A 57 -8.79 2.56 -8.73
CA LYS A 57 -10.07 2.33 -9.42
C LYS A 57 -11.07 1.68 -8.47
N ASP A 58 -12.33 2.06 -8.59
CA ASP A 58 -13.43 1.45 -7.84
C ASP A 58 -13.73 0.04 -8.34
N GLY A 59 -14.07 -0.88 -7.43
CA GLY A 59 -14.60 -2.20 -7.78
C GLY A 59 -13.59 -3.23 -8.30
N ILE A 60 -12.29 -2.90 -8.37
CA ILE A 60 -11.23 -3.85 -8.70
C ILE A 60 -10.82 -4.59 -7.43
N THR A 61 -10.64 -5.91 -7.48
CA THR A 61 -10.09 -6.72 -6.37
C THR A 61 -8.93 -7.60 -6.84
N GLY A 62 -7.72 -7.40 -6.31
CA GLY A 62 -6.52 -8.19 -6.64
C GLY A 62 -5.90 -7.88 -8.00
N LYS A 63 -4.94 -8.71 -8.45
CA LYS A 63 -4.39 -8.69 -9.83
C LYS A 63 -5.52 -8.85 -10.87
N GLU A 64 -6.15 -7.75 -11.26
CA GLU A 64 -6.67 -7.68 -12.61
C GLU A 64 -5.47 -7.61 -13.56
N ILE A 65 -5.20 -8.78 -14.14
CA ILE A 65 -4.62 -8.89 -15.47
C ILE A 65 -5.52 -8.03 -16.34
N LEU A 66 -5.07 -6.82 -16.69
CA LEU A 66 -5.59 -6.12 -17.85
C LEU A 66 -5.11 -6.95 -19.05
N GLU A 67 -5.77 -8.06 -19.34
CA GLU A 67 -5.67 -8.70 -20.65
C GLU A 67 -6.36 -7.72 -21.60
N SER A 68 -5.54 -6.86 -22.21
CA SER A 68 -5.96 -6.07 -23.35
C SER A 68 -6.37 -7.05 -24.46
N VAL A 69 -7.67 -7.14 -24.72
CA VAL A 69 -8.23 -7.74 -25.94
C VAL A 69 -7.80 -6.93 -27.16
#